data_AF-A0A1M7NIH8-F1
#
_entry.id   AF-A0A1M7NIH8-F1
#
_cell.length_a   1.000
_cell.length_b   1.000
_cell.length_c   1.000
_cell.angle_alpha   90.00
_cell.angle_beta   90.00
_cell.angle_gamma   90.00
#
_symmetry.space_group_name_H-M   'P 1'
#
loop_
_entity.id
_entity.type
_entity.pdbx_description
1 polymer ?
#
loop_
_entity_poly.entity_id
_entity_poly.type
_entity_poly.pdbx_seq_one_letter_code
_entity_poly.pdbx_strand_id
1 'polypeptide(L)'
;MQVVSGGLDRPTVHFEAPPRHLLEPQLTDFLEWFAASRKDAQLDPLIRAGVAHFWFVTLHPFDDGNGRLTRALTDLALAQGEHQAARLPGGGRSTRYPINWPSQ
;
A
#
# COMPACT_ATOMS: atom_id res chain seq x y z
N MET A 1 0.05 11.46 15.61
CA MET A 1 1.37 10.80 15.80
C MET A 1 2.45 11.79 15.38
N GLN A 2 3.56 11.88 16.12
CA GLN A 2 4.74 12.62 15.69
C GLN A 2 5.94 11.66 15.56
N VAL A 3 6.74 11.82 14.51
CA VAL A 3 8.05 11.18 14.39
C VAL A 3 9.07 12.17 14.90
N VAL A 4 9.60 11.91 16.10
CA VAL A 4 10.56 12.78 16.78
C VAL A 4 11.93 12.14 16.89
N SER A 5 12.98 12.94 16.76
CA SER A 5 14.35 12.56 17.10
C SER A 5 14.98 13.60 18.01
N GLY A 6 16.16 13.32 18.59
CA GLY A 6 16.88 14.25 19.47
C GLY A 6 16.71 13.92 20.95
N GLY A 7 17.39 14.67 21.81
CA GLY A 7 17.28 14.52 23.26
C GLY A 7 15.89 14.90 23.78
N LEU A 8 15.46 14.33 24.91
CA LEU A 8 14.17 14.64 25.55
C LEU A 8 13.99 16.14 25.85
N ASP A 9 15.08 16.86 26.04
CA ASP A 9 15.14 18.31 26.27
C ASP A 9 15.00 19.13 24.99
N ARG A 10 15.24 18.52 23.81
CA ARG A 10 15.28 19.19 22.49
C ARG A 10 14.78 18.26 21.37
N PRO A 11 13.48 17.92 21.35
CA PRO A 11 12.93 17.08 20.30
C PRO A 11 12.88 17.85 18.96
N THR A 12 13.26 17.17 17.89
CA THR A 12 13.08 17.59 16.50
C THR A 12 11.94 16.76 15.90
N VAL A 13 10.85 17.41 15.49
CA VAL A 13 9.70 16.77 14.84
C VAL A 13 9.98 16.67 13.34
N HIS A 14 10.08 15.46 12.80
CA HIS A 14 10.28 15.20 11.37
C HIS A 14 8.97 15.03 10.62
N PHE A 15 7.95 14.51 11.30
CA PHE A 15 6.64 14.28 10.72
C PHE A 15 5.58 14.44 11.80
N GLU A 16 4.47 15.07 11.43
CA GLU A 16 3.28 15.17 12.27
C GLU A 16 2.08 14.74 11.42
N ALA A 17 1.36 13.73 11.91
CA ALA A 17 0.12 13.29 11.28
C ALA A 17 -0.94 14.41 11.35
N PRO A 18 -1.91 14.43 10.43
CA PRO A 18 -2.95 15.46 10.43
C PRO A 18 -3.66 15.59 11.78
N PRO A 19 -4.04 16.82 12.18
CA PRO A 19 -4.82 17.01 13.40
C PRO A 19 -6.17 16.31 13.27
N ARG A 20 -6.65 15.73 14.38
CA ARG A 20 -7.82 14.83 14.41
C ARG A 20 -9.10 15.41 13.77
N HIS A 21 -9.29 16.72 13.83
CA HIS A 21 -10.46 17.39 13.24
C HIS A 21 -10.44 17.41 11.69
N LEU A 22 -9.27 17.26 11.06
CA LEU A 22 -9.14 17.15 9.60
C LEU A 22 -9.03 15.70 9.12
N LEU A 23 -8.99 14.72 10.02
CA LEU A 23 -8.75 13.33 9.66
C LEU A 23 -9.93 12.75 8.87
N GLU A 24 -11.15 12.93 9.37
CA GLU A 24 -12.38 12.44 8.74
C GLU A 24 -12.52 12.90 7.27
N PRO A 25 -12.46 14.22 6.96
CA PRO A 25 -12.59 14.65 5.56
C PRO A 25 -11.45 14.13 4.67
N GLN A 26 -10.21 14.11 5.17
CA GLN A 26 -9.09 13.58 4.38
C GLN A 26 -9.17 12.06 4.15
N LEU A 27 -9.73 11.33 5.10
CA LEU A 27 -9.98 9.90 4.95
C LEU A 27 -11.09 9.64 3.93
N THR A 28 -12.14 10.48 3.93
CA THR A 28 -13.17 10.46 2.88
C THR A 28 -12.55 10.70 1.51
N ASP A 29 -11.74 11.76 1.35
CA ASP A 29 -11.05 12.08 0.09
C ASP A 29 -10.19 10.90 -0.40
N PHE A 30 -9.43 10.29 0.51
CA PHE A 30 -8.62 9.11 0.21
C PHE A 30 -9.47 7.93 -0.28
N LEU A 31 -10.58 7.61 0.41
CA LEU A 31 -11.45 6.49 0.06
C LEU A 31 -12.14 6.71 -1.28
N GLU A 32 -12.62 7.93 -1.54
CA GLU A 32 -13.22 8.32 -2.82
C GLU A 32 -12.21 8.21 -3.96
N TRP A 33 -11.01 8.75 -3.77
CA TRP A 33 -9.92 8.61 -4.74
C TRP A 33 -9.53 7.14 -4.96
N PHE A 34 -9.41 6.35 -3.90
CA PHE A 34 -9.01 4.95 -3.99
C PHE A 34 -10.02 4.11 -4.78
N ALA A 35 -11.31 4.41 -4.61
CA ALA A 35 -12.40 3.77 -5.34
C ALA A 35 -12.47 4.22 -6.80
N ALA A 36 -12.35 5.53 -7.07
CA ALA A 36 -12.41 6.11 -8.41
C ALA A 36 -11.20 5.69 -9.27
N SER A 37 -9.99 5.79 -8.71
CA SER A 37 -8.71 5.47 -9.38
C SER A 37 -8.63 4.03 -9.87
N ARG A 38 -9.42 3.10 -9.30
CA ARG A 38 -9.50 1.71 -9.79
C ARG A 38 -9.98 1.62 -11.24
N LYS A 39 -10.80 2.57 -11.69
CA LYS A 39 -11.38 2.58 -13.04
C LYS A 39 -10.61 3.49 -14.00
N ASP A 40 -9.58 4.16 -13.53
CA ASP A 40 -8.76 5.05 -14.33
C ASP A 40 -7.74 4.24 -15.14
N ALA A 41 -7.97 4.13 -16.45
CA ALA A 41 -7.09 3.40 -17.36
C ALA A 41 -5.75 4.11 -17.63
N GLN A 42 -5.63 5.39 -17.29
CA GLN A 42 -4.39 6.16 -17.46
C GLN A 42 -3.45 6.05 -16.25
N LEU A 43 -3.96 5.58 -15.11
CA LEU A 43 -3.16 5.43 -13.90
C LEU A 43 -2.49 4.06 -13.88
N ASP A 44 -1.16 4.06 -13.97
CA ASP A 44 -0.37 2.84 -13.84
C ASP A 44 -0.67 2.14 -12.48
N PRO A 45 -0.97 0.83 -12.46
CA PRO A 45 -1.35 0.17 -11.23
C PRO A 45 -0.27 0.12 -10.14
N LEU A 46 1.01 0.10 -10.52
CA LEU A 46 2.12 0.17 -9.57
C LEU A 46 2.20 1.57 -8.94
N ILE A 47 2.01 2.61 -9.75
CA ILE A 47 1.94 3.99 -9.26
C ILE A 47 0.74 4.17 -8.34
N ARG A 48 -0.43 3.64 -8.72
CA ARG A 48 -1.64 3.64 -7.86
C ARG A 48 -1.37 3.00 -6.51
N ALA A 49 -0.71 1.84 -6.47
CA ALA A 49 -0.35 1.17 -5.23
C ALA A 49 0.62 2.00 -4.38
N GLY A 50 1.63 2.62 -5.00
CA GLY A 50 2.56 3.51 -4.31
C GLY A 50 1.89 4.74 -3.70
N VAL A 51 0.99 5.39 -4.44
CA VAL A 51 0.22 6.55 -3.93
C VAL A 51 -0.69 6.13 -2.78
N ALA A 52 -1.42 5.00 -2.92
CA ALA A 52 -2.29 4.50 -1.87
C ALA A 52 -1.51 4.17 -0.58
N HIS A 53 -0.33 3.55 -0.72
CA HIS A 53 0.56 3.25 0.40
C HIS A 53 0.97 4.53 1.14
N PHE A 54 1.54 5.48 0.39
CA PHE A 54 2.08 6.71 0.96
C PHE A 54 0.98 7.57 1.59
N TRP A 55 -0.12 7.78 0.90
CA TRP A 55 -1.22 8.61 1.42
C TRP A 55 -1.81 8.00 2.70
N PHE A 56 -2.14 6.70 2.71
CA PHE A 56 -2.77 6.10 3.89
C PHE A 56 -1.85 6.11 5.13
N VAL A 57 -0.56 5.82 4.98
CA VAL A 57 0.37 5.85 6.13
C VAL A 57 0.53 7.27 6.71
N THR A 58 0.42 8.30 5.87
CA THR A 58 0.46 9.70 6.33
C THR A 58 -0.83 10.15 7.04
N LEU A 59 -1.99 9.61 6.65
CA LEU A 59 -3.25 9.90 7.37
C LEU A 59 -3.21 9.36 8.81
N HIS A 60 -2.61 8.18 8.99
CA HIS A 60 -2.45 7.52 10.29
C HIS A 60 -3.73 7.51 11.15
N PRO A 61 -4.86 6.96 10.65
CA PRO A 61 -6.16 7.11 11.30
C PRO A 61 -6.34 6.33 12.61
N PHE A 62 -5.50 5.33 12.87
CA PHE A 62 -5.60 4.48 14.06
C PHE A 62 -4.44 4.70 15.04
N ASP A 63 -4.60 4.29 16.29
CA ASP A 63 -3.53 4.37 17.29
C ASP A 63 -2.44 3.28 17.10
N ASP A 64 -2.81 2.13 16.53
CA ASP A 64 -1.90 1.06 16.10
C ASP A 64 -2.42 0.39 14.81
N GLY A 65 -1.56 -0.34 14.11
CA GLY A 65 -1.94 -1.18 12.98
C GLY A 65 -1.95 -0.46 11.64
N ASN A 66 -1.68 0.85 11.59
CA ASN A 66 -1.61 1.62 10.36
C ASN A 66 -0.68 0.97 9.33
N GLY A 67 0.54 0.58 9.73
CA GLY A 67 1.48 -0.08 8.82
C GLY A 67 1.02 -1.45 8.30
N ARG A 68 0.20 -2.20 9.06
CA ARG A 68 -0.40 -3.46 8.58
C ARG A 68 -1.50 -3.17 7.56
N LEU A 69 -2.36 -2.20 7.86
CA LEU A 69 -3.45 -1.81 6.98
C LEU A 69 -2.96 -1.13 5.69
N THR A 70 -1.92 -0.29 5.77
CA THR A 70 -1.25 0.28 4.59
C THR A 70 -0.76 -0.83 3.67
N ARG A 71 -0.07 -1.86 4.20
CA ARG A 71 0.40 -3.00 3.39
C ARG A 71 -0.76 -3.74 2.75
N ALA A 72 -1.80 -4.07 3.52
CA ALA A 72 -2.99 -4.74 2.99
C ALA A 72 -3.68 -3.93 1.87
N LEU A 73 -3.77 -2.60 2.00
CA LEU A 73 -4.31 -1.71 0.95
C LEU A 73 -3.41 -1.67 -0.28
N THR A 74 -2.09 -1.69 -0.09
CA THR A 74 -1.10 -1.75 -1.18
C THR A 74 -1.24 -3.05 -1.96
N ASP A 75 -1.29 -4.18 -1.26
CA ASP A 75 -1.45 -5.51 -1.85
C ASP A 75 -2.78 -5.61 -2.61
N LEU A 76 -3.86 -5.07 -2.04
CA LEU A 76 -5.15 -4.98 -2.72
C LEU A 76 -5.07 -4.13 -3.99
N ALA A 77 -4.38 -2.99 -3.95
CA ALA A 77 -4.22 -2.12 -5.11
C ALA A 77 -3.44 -2.79 -6.24
N LEU A 78 -2.38 -3.53 -5.88
CA LEU A 78 -1.58 -4.33 -6.83
C LEU A 78 -2.41 -5.46 -7.44
N ALA A 79 -3.12 -6.24 -6.62
CA ALA A 79 -3.98 -7.32 -7.10
C ALA A 79 -5.10 -6.84 -8.04
N GLN A 80 -5.63 -5.64 -7.81
CA GLN A 80 -6.59 -5.00 -8.72
C GLN A 80 -5.96 -4.61 -10.07
N GLY A 81 -4.66 -4.29 -10.07
CA GLY A 81 -3.86 -3.98 -11.26
C GLY A 81 -3.43 -5.20 -12.06
N GLU A 82 -3.15 -6.33 -11.41
CA GLU A 82 -2.73 -7.56 -12.08
C GLU A 82 -3.80 -8.15 -13.01
N HIS A 83 -5.09 -7.83 -12.80
CA HIS A 83 -6.14 -8.15 -13.76
C HIS A 83 -6.02 -7.40 -15.11
N GLN A 84 -5.26 -6.29 -15.15
CA GLN A 84 -4.96 -5.51 -16.36
C GLN A 84 -3.59 -5.87 -16.95
N ALA A 85 -2.74 -6.61 -16.23
CA ALA A 85 -1.53 -7.18 -16.77
C ALA A 85 -1.95 -8.25 -17.78
N ALA A 86 -2.02 -7.86 -19.06
CA ALA A 86 -1.98 -8.79 -20.16
C ALA A 86 -0.93 -9.84 -19.81
N ARG A 87 -1.35 -11.13 -19.81
CA ARG A 87 -0.46 -12.28 -19.68
C ARG A 87 0.84 -11.92 -20.39
N LEU A 88 1.92 -11.73 -19.63
CA LEU A 88 3.24 -11.57 -20.24
C LEU A 88 3.40 -12.80 -21.14
N PRO A 89 3.55 -12.65 -22.47
CA PRO A 89 3.87 -13.77 -23.34
C PRO A 89 5.36 -14.09 -23.10
N GLY A 90 5.64 -14.63 -21.93
CA GLY A 90 6.96 -14.96 -21.43
C GLY A 90 7.13 -16.47 -21.45
N GLY A 91 7.41 -16.99 -22.64
CA GLY A 91 8.18 -18.21 -22.90
C GLY A 91 7.98 -19.39 -21.95
N GLY A 92 7.28 -20.40 -22.44
CA GLY A 92 7.29 -21.72 -21.84
C GLY A 92 8.71 -22.18 -21.51
N ARG A 93 8.98 -22.30 -20.21
CA ARG A 93 9.85 -23.32 -19.63
C ARG A 93 9.41 -23.50 -18.19
N SER A 94 8.40 -24.36 -18.04
CA SER A 94 8.09 -25.02 -16.78
C SER A 94 9.32 -25.80 -16.35
N THR A 95 10.15 -25.24 -15.47
CA THR A 95 11.10 -26.03 -14.69
C THR A 95 10.34 -26.68 -13.54
N ARG A 96 9.52 -27.68 -13.87
CA ARG A 96 9.10 -28.69 -12.91
C ARG A 96 10.32 -29.53 -12.57
N TYR A 97 10.87 -29.33 -11.38
CA TYR A 97 11.75 -30.33 -10.77
C TYR A 97 10.87 -31.52 -10.37
N PRO A 98 11.09 -32.74 -10.91
CA PRO A 98 10.43 -33.92 -10.40
C PRO A 98 11.00 -34.24 -9.01
N ILE A 99 10.16 -34.18 -7.98
CA ILE A 99 10.47 -34.73 -6.66
C ILE A 99 10.17 -36.22 -6.74
N ASN A 100 11.22 -37.04 -6.80
CA ASN A 100 11.10 -38.49 -6.74
C ASN A 100 11.17 -38.91 -5.28
N TRP A 101 10.05 -39.35 -4.70
CA TRP A 101 10.04 -39.97 -3.37
C TRP A 101 10.34 -41.47 -3.51
N PRO A 102 11.31 -42.04 -2.77
CA PRO A 102 11.52 -43.48 -2.78
C PRO A 102 10.35 -44.17 -2.06
N SER A 103 9.73 -45.13 -2.75
CA SER A 103 8.75 -46.05 -2.16
C SER A 103 9.43 -46.93 -1.12
N GLN A 104 8.92 -46.90 0.12
CA GLN A 104 9.00 -48.03 1.04
C GLN A 104 7.67 -48.77 1.01
#